data_AF-A0A9Q6N5Y0-F1
#
_entry.id   AF-A0A9Q6N5Y0-F1
#
_cell.length_a   1.000
_cell.length_b   1.000
_cell.length_c   1.000
_cell.angle_alpha   90.00
_cell.angle_beta   90.00
_cell.angle_gamma   90.00
#
_symmetry.space_group_name_H-M   'P 1'
#
loop_
_entity.id
_entity.type
_entity.pdbx_description
1 polymer ?
#
loop_
_entity_poly.entity_id
_entity_poly.type
_entity_poly.pdbx_seq_one_letter_code
_entity_poly.pdbx_strand_id
1 'polypeptide(L)'
;MKISLIDNGLDSLKKGYNHLAKYERLVVDDASDSERFSALKDSTLSIQHGVEILCKYSLRQHNELLLFGEIAKLKAAFKNRRNGLIKELYEEDGVHTISFKESIERMIDICDFSIGEKFKKKLLKVEAWRNSITHSAVLLNEIEVSKVLGSFLVDLDNFFGPIIGEPYLQGQGRTELDRAYRLTKAVHGELENKIKAQAVERLISALQAHNLRGVTSPGVFLIDNQNVAFSVLQEIQGSDNGYGCDFVNGHCSGKASLKSLDHNGVLTIFTEDNDNYYRLKLGSIVVYIPEVNNSQSPLIFLYAAEVAPIGISPFIRNGDKHKVQHGIIFDDSGLQDWSSETYQQSYVDYDSDSPVLPAHKEILFFLSDGPVCFLNVSQLDYGSAQRLMDNEAFTEANNLYQDFQRYLQEK
;
A
#
# COMPACT_ATOMS: atom_id res chain seq x y z
N MET A 1 26.38 -14.29 -11.84
CA MET A 1 25.33 -13.75 -10.95
C MET A 1 25.78 -13.93 -9.51
N LYS A 2 25.74 -12.89 -8.66
CA LYS A 2 26.05 -12.98 -7.22
C LYS A 2 24.81 -12.54 -6.45
N ILE A 3 24.14 -13.46 -5.77
CA ILE A 3 22.98 -13.18 -4.93
C ILE A 3 23.50 -13.01 -3.50
N SER A 4 23.13 -11.92 -2.81
CA SER A 4 23.55 -11.73 -1.43
C SER A 4 22.80 -12.71 -0.50
N LEU A 5 23.32 -12.92 0.71
CA LEU A 5 22.68 -13.81 1.68
C LEU A 5 21.28 -13.30 2.06
N ILE A 6 21.11 -11.98 2.20
CA ILE A 6 19.81 -11.37 2.50
C ILE A 6 18.83 -11.51 1.33
N ASP A 7 19.26 -11.24 0.09
CA ASP A 7 18.40 -11.39 -1.09
C ASP A 7 17.89 -12.83 -1.23
N ASN A 8 18.77 -13.82 -1.00
CA ASN A 8 18.40 -15.22 -1.05
C ASN A 8 17.37 -15.61 0.02
N GLY A 9 17.53 -15.10 1.24
CA GLY A 9 16.60 -15.35 2.34
C GLY A 9 15.23 -14.72 2.09
N LEU A 10 15.22 -13.48 1.61
CA LEU A 10 14.00 -12.73 1.33
C LEU A 10 13.26 -13.26 0.09
N ASP A 11 13.97 -13.63 -0.98
CA ASP A 11 13.37 -14.28 -2.15
C ASP A 11 12.75 -15.64 -1.78
N SER A 12 13.41 -16.40 -0.91
CA SER A 12 12.88 -17.68 -0.41
C SER A 12 11.62 -17.48 0.43
N LEU A 13 11.60 -16.50 1.35
CA LEU A 13 10.37 -16.13 2.07
C LEU A 13 9.26 -15.70 1.10
N LYS A 14 9.59 -14.82 0.15
CA LYS A 14 8.66 -14.29 -0.87
C LYS A 14 8.01 -15.44 -1.64
N LYS A 15 8.80 -16.39 -2.12
CA LYS A 15 8.34 -17.62 -2.78
C LYS A 15 7.46 -18.46 -1.86
N GLY A 16 7.87 -18.64 -0.60
CA GLY A 16 7.11 -19.38 0.41
C GLY A 16 5.67 -18.88 0.56
N TYR A 17 5.49 -17.59 0.84
CA TYR A 17 4.14 -16.99 0.96
C TYR A 17 3.38 -16.94 -0.36
N ASN A 18 4.07 -16.98 -1.50
CA ASN A 18 3.47 -17.16 -2.83
C ASN A 18 2.75 -18.49 -2.98
N HIS A 19 3.44 -19.54 -2.56
CA HIS A 19 2.90 -20.89 -2.56
C HIS A 19 1.78 -21.03 -1.52
N LEU A 20 1.87 -20.35 -0.38
CA LEU A 20 0.77 -20.29 0.59
C LEU A 20 -0.49 -19.63 0.01
N ALA A 21 -0.36 -18.47 -0.63
CA ALA A 21 -1.48 -17.80 -1.30
C ALA A 21 -2.02 -18.60 -2.50
N LYS A 22 -1.18 -19.42 -3.15
CA LYS A 22 -1.64 -20.39 -4.16
C LYS A 22 -2.47 -21.51 -3.51
N TYR A 23 -2.01 -22.05 -2.38
CA TYR A 23 -2.77 -23.06 -1.62
C TYR A 23 -4.15 -22.53 -1.22
N GLU A 24 -4.24 -21.32 -0.69
CA GLU A 24 -5.52 -20.72 -0.27
C GLU A 24 -6.51 -20.59 -1.43
N ARG A 25 -6.03 -20.20 -2.62
CA ARG A 25 -6.85 -20.17 -3.84
C ARG A 25 -7.32 -21.55 -4.25
N LEU A 26 -6.44 -22.55 -4.24
CA LEU A 26 -6.78 -23.93 -4.56
C LEU A 26 -7.81 -24.54 -3.58
N VAL A 27 -7.85 -24.08 -2.33
CA VAL A 27 -8.89 -24.45 -1.36
C VAL A 27 -10.25 -23.85 -1.77
N VAL A 28 -10.27 -22.58 -2.20
CA VAL A 28 -11.50 -21.90 -2.67
C VAL A 28 -12.03 -22.53 -3.97
N ASP A 29 -11.12 -22.88 -4.86
CA ASP A 29 -11.43 -23.47 -6.18
C ASP A 29 -11.78 -24.97 -6.11
N ASP A 30 -11.83 -25.56 -4.90
CA ASP A 30 -12.06 -26.99 -4.66
C ASP A 30 -11.14 -27.91 -5.49
N ALA A 31 -9.88 -27.48 -5.67
CA ALA A 31 -8.89 -28.21 -6.45
C ALA A 31 -8.48 -29.52 -5.77
N SER A 32 -7.79 -30.42 -6.48
CA SER A 32 -7.44 -31.74 -5.93
C SER A 32 -6.49 -31.67 -4.73
N ASP A 33 -6.60 -32.65 -3.81
CA ASP A 33 -5.72 -32.78 -2.64
C ASP A 33 -4.23 -32.74 -3.03
N SER A 34 -3.86 -33.36 -4.15
CA SER A 34 -2.48 -33.39 -4.64
C SER A 34 -1.95 -32.00 -4.98
N GLU A 35 -2.77 -31.16 -5.60
CA GLU A 35 -2.38 -29.79 -5.99
C GLU A 35 -2.24 -28.89 -4.76
N ARG A 36 -3.20 -28.99 -3.82
CA ARG A 36 -3.15 -28.26 -2.54
C ARG A 36 -1.94 -28.67 -1.73
N PHE A 37 -1.70 -29.97 -1.57
CA PHE A 37 -0.53 -30.49 -0.86
C PHE A 37 0.77 -30.03 -1.50
N SER A 38 0.89 -30.06 -2.83
CA SER A 38 2.10 -29.57 -3.53
C SER A 38 2.36 -28.09 -3.23
N ALA A 39 1.34 -27.24 -3.27
CA ALA A 39 1.49 -25.82 -2.96
C ALA A 39 1.90 -25.61 -1.49
N LEU A 40 1.30 -26.34 -0.55
CA LEU A 40 1.62 -26.20 0.87
C LEU A 40 3.01 -26.74 1.22
N LYS A 41 3.44 -27.81 0.55
CA LYS A 41 4.79 -28.35 0.61
C LYS A 41 5.81 -27.30 0.18
N ASP A 42 5.66 -26.73 -1.02
CA ASP A 42 6.60 -25.73 -1.55
C ASP A 42 6.66 -24.49 -0.66
N SER A 43 5.51 -24.06 -0.13
CA SER A 43 5.41 -23.01 0.87
C SER A 43 6.25 -23.31 2.10
N THR A 44 6.07 -24.50 2.70
CA THR A 44 6.79 -24.89 3.93
C THR A 44 8.30 -24.94 3.72
N LEU A 45 8.76 -25.53 2.61
CA LEU A 45 10.18 -25.64 2.29
C LEU A 45 10.82 -24.27 2.07
N SER A 46 10.17 -23.41 1.30
CA SER A 46 10.68 -22.07 1.00
C SER A 46 10.66 -21.14 2.21
N ILE A 47 9.61 -21.18 3.04
CA ILE A 47 9.55 -20.40 4.29
C ILE A 47 10.67 -20.84 5.23
N GLN A 48 10.83 -22.14 5.51
CA GLN A 48 11.88 -22.62 6.42
C GLN A 48 13.27 -22.21 5.93
N HIS A 49 13.53 -22.40 4.63
CA HIS A 49 14.82 -22.02 4.04
C HIS A 49 15.07 -20.51 4.17
N GLY A 50 14.07 -19.68 3.85
CA GLY A 50 14.16 -18.23 4.00
C GLY A 50 14.50 -17.82 5.45
N VAL A 51 13.78 -18.38 6.43
CA VAL A 51 14.04 -18.11 7.85
C VAL A 51 15.45 -18.55 8.28
N GLU A 52 15.91 -19.73 7.86
CA GLU A 52 17.28 -20.18 8.16
C GLU A 52 18.34 -19.24 7.60
N ILE A 53 18.16 -18.78 6.37
CA ILE A 53 19.08 -17.84 5.73
C ILE A 53 19.07 -16.49 6.45
N LEU A 54 17.90 -16.01 6.89
CA LEU A 54 17.79 -14.78 7.68
C LEU A 54 18.43 -14.90 9.06
N CYS A 55 18.25 -16.01 9.77
CA CYS A 55 18.97 -16.28 11.02
C CYS A 55 20.49 -16.21 10.81
N LYS A 56 20.99 -16.89 9.77
CA LYS A 56 22.42 -16.85 9.40
C LYS A 56 22.85 -15.43 9.03
N TYR A 57 22.04 -14.68 8.29
CA TYR A 57 22.34 -13.29 7.96
C TYR A 57 22.48 -12.43 9.22
N SER A 58 21.54 -12.51 10.17
CA SER A 58 21.59 -11.79 11.43
C SER A 58 22.85 -12.12 12.26
N LEU A 59 23.23 -13.41 12.31
CA LEU A 59 24.48 -13.84 12.93
C LEU A 59 25.72 -13.25 12.22
N ARG A 60 25.72 -13.27 10.89
CA ARG A 60 26.82 -12.71 10.08
C ARG A 60 27.01 -11.22 10.32
N GLN A 61 25.93 -10.47 10.49
CA GLN A 61 25.98 -9.04 10.82
C GLN A 61 26.70 -8.77 12.14
N HIS A 62 26.61 -9.70 13.09
CA HIS A 62 27.34 -9.62 14.35
C HIS A 62 28.79 -10.07 14.17
N ASN A 63 28.99 -11.28 13.62
CA ASN A 63 30.32 -11.82 13.34
C ASN A 63 30.23 -13.01 12.36
N GLU A 64 30.98 -12.95 11.25
CA GLU A 64 31.06 -14.01 10.22
C GLU A 64 31.39 -15.40 10.81
N LEU A 65 32.17 -15.47 11.90
CA LEU A 65 32.55 -16.73 12.55
C LEU A 65 31.37 -17.48 13.15
N LEU A 66 30.29 -16.77 13.51
CA LEU A 66 29.10 -17.37 14.10
C LEU A 66 28.37 -18.28 13.12
N LEU A 67 28.67 -18.22 11.82
CA LEU A 67 28.10 -19.09 10.80
C LEU A 67 28.66 -20.50 10.80
N PHE A 68 29.78 -20.76 11.47
CA PHE A 68 30.53 -22.01 11.32
C PHE A 68 30.56 -22.82 12.61
N GLY A 69 30.40 -24.13 12.48
CA GLY A 69 30.50 -25.06 13.61
C GLY A 69 31.93 -25.28 14.06
N GLU A 70 32.88 -25.36 13.11
CA GLU A 70 34.25 -25.80 13.36
C GLU A 70 35.28 -24.67 13.30
N ILE A 71 35.40 -23.90 14.38
CA ILE A 71 36.30 -22.73 14.45
C ILE A 71 37.77 -23.12 14.18
N ALA A 72 38.21 -24.30 14.61
CA ALA A 72 39.59 -24.76 14.44
C ALA A 72 40.02 -24.84 12.96
N LYS A 73 39.11 -25.25 12.07
CA LYS A 73 39.38 -25.38 10.63
C LYS A 73 39.36 -24.04 9.90
N LEU A 74 38.73 -23.01 10.47
CA LEU A 74 38.65 -21.68 9.85
C LEU A 74 40.03 -21.04 9.65
N LYS A 75 41.04 -21.40 10.44
CA LYS A 75 42.40 -20.87 10.24
C LYS A 75 42.95 -21.19 8.85
N ALA A 76 42.71 -22.41 8.35
CA ALA A 76 43.09 -22.81 7.00
C ALA A 76 42.27 -22.04 5.95
N ALA A 77 40.94 -21.97 6.15
CA ALA A 77 40.03 -21.22 5.28
C ALA A 77 40.42 -19.74 5.15
N PHE A 78 40.73 -19.04 6.25
CA PHE A 78 41.18 -17.64 6.20
C PHE A 78 42.51 -17.48 5.47
N LYS A 79 43.45 -18.41 5.66
CA LYS A 79 44.73 -18.41 4.95
C LYS A 79 44.50 -18.58 3.44
N ASN A 80 43.65 -19.53 3.06
CA ASN A 80 43.36 -19.83 1.66
C ASN A 80 42.56 -18.70 0.98
N ARG A 81 41.62 -18.07 1.69
CA ARG A 81 40.90 -16.88 1.22
C ARG A 81 41.84 -15.70 0.99
N ARG A 82 42.78 -15.44 1.92
CA ARG A 82 43.80 -14.38 1.76
C ARG A 82 44.72 -14.64 0.56
N ASN A 83 45.00 -15.91 0.27
CA ASN A 83 45.81 -16.32 -0.88
C ASN A 83 45.01 -16.36 -2.20
N GLY A 84 43.71 -16.05 -2.19
CA GLY A 84 42.85 -16.06 -3.37
C GLY A 84 42.49 -17.47 -3.88
N LEU A 85 42.73 -18.51 -3.09
CA LEU A 85 42.44 -19.91 -3.45
C LEU A 85 40.97 -20.26 -3.31
N ILE A 86 40.29 -19.63 -2.35
CA ILE A 86 38.84 -19.75 -2.11
C ILE A 86 38.23 -18.36 -1.99
N LYS A 87 36.94 -18.22 -2.31
CA LYS A 87 36.21 -16.95 -2.15
C LYS A 87 35.47 -16.90 -0.82
N GLU A 88 34.76 -17.97 -0.49
CA GLU A 88 33.98 -18.09 0.74
C GLU A 88 34.59 -19.14 1.69
N LEU A 89 34.44 -18.95 3.00
CA LEU A 89 35.11 -19.82 3.99
C LEU A 89 34.59 -21.27 3.99
N TYR A 90 33.34 -21.50 3.54
CA TYR A 90 32.75 -22.83 3.43
C TYR A 90 33.29 -23.64 2.22
N GLU A 91 34.07 -23.02 1.33
CA GLU A 91 34.73 -23.73 0.23
C GLU A 91 35.94 -24.56 0.73
N GLU A 92 36.42 -24.28 1.95
CA GLU A 92 37.48 -25.07 2.58
C GLU A 92 36.95 -26.43 3.04
N ASP A 93 37.71 -27.49 2.77
CA ASP A 93 37.30 -28.84 3.12
C ASP A 93 37.09 -29.03 4.63
N GLY A 94 35.98 -29.70 4.97
CA GLY A 94 35.54 -29.91 6.34
C GLY A 94 35.05 -28.66 7.08
N VAL A 95 34.90 -27.50 6.43
CA VAL A 95 34.21 -26.34 7.02
C VAL A 95 32.72 -26.40 6.71
N HIS A 96 31.90 -26.56 7.75
CA HIS A 96 30.45 -26.61 7.63
C HIS A 96 29.79 -25.40 8.30
N THR A 97 28.70 -24.93 7.69
CA THR A 97 27.84 -23.94 8.34
C THR A 97 26.99 -24.60 9.41
N ILE A 98 26.63 -23.84 10.44
CA ILE A 98 25.73 -24.27 11.50
C ILE A 98 24.36 -24.71 10.98
N SER A 99 23.70 -25.56 11.77
CA SER A 99 22.31 -25.97 11.54
C SER A 99 21.31 -24.85 11.85
N PHE A 100 20.04 -25.03 11.45
CA PHE A 100 18.98 -24.08 11.79
C PHE A 100 18.78 -23.93 13.30
N LYS A 101 18.63 -25.06 14.02
CA LYS A 101 18.51 -25.05 15.47
C LYS A 101 19.69 -24.36 16.15
N GLU A 102 20.91 -24.67 15.73
CA GLU A 102 22.12 -24.03 16.26
C GLU A 102 22.15 -22.52 15.94
N SER A 103 21.62 -22.10 14.78
CA SER A 103 21.51 -20.66 14.47
C SER A 103 20.59 -19.92 15.43
N ILE A 104 19.47 -20.53 15.83
CA ILE A 104 18.55 -19.96 16.83
C ILE A 104 19.23 -19.90 18.21
N GLU A 105 19.91 -20.97 18.61
CA GLU A 105 20.64 -21.04 19.89
C GLU A 105 21.71 -19.94 19.96
N ARG A 106 22.54 -19.78 18.92
CA ARG A 106 23.56 -18.73 18.88
C ARG A 106 22.96 -17.32 18.87
N MET A 107 21.83 -17.13 18.19
CA MET A 107 21.11 -15.85 18.20
C MET A 107 20.68 -15.44 19.62
N ILE A 108 20.22 -16.40 20.43
CA ILE A 108 19.80 -16.16 21.81
C ILE A 108 21.02 -16.04 22.72
N ASP A 109 21.89 -17.05 22.72
CA ASP A 109 22.91 -17.22 23.76
C ASP A 109 24.15 -16.36 23.54
N ILE A 110 24.43 -15.96 22.29
CA ILE A 110 25.64 -15.19 21.92
C ILE A 110 25.29 -13.77 21.51
N CYS A 111 24.25 -13.59 20.69
CA CYS A 111 23.85 -12.27 20.19
C CYS A 111 22.83 -11.56 21.10
N ASP A 112 22.37 -12.20 22.17
CA ASP A 112 21.38 -11.66 23.12
C ASP A 112 20.08 -11.19 22.46
N PHE A 113 19.66 -11.87 21.38
CA PHE A 113 18.39 -11.57 20.74
C PHE A 113 17.22 -12.12 21.55
N SER A 114 16.25 -11.26 21.85
CA SER A 114 15.03 -11.64 22.56
C SER A 114 14.09 -12.47 21.68
N ILE A 115 14.24 -13.79 21.73
CA ILE A 115 13.32 -14.75 21.09
C ILE A 115 12.37 -15.32 22.14
N GLY A 116 11.13 -14.83 22.16
CA GLY A 116 10.11 -15.34 23.07
C GLY A 116 9.80 -16.83 22.82
N GLU A 117 9.54 -17.58 23.91
CA GLU A 117 9.29 -19.03 23.87
C GLU A 117 8.19 -19.46 22.88
N LYS A 118 7.14 -18.64 22.73
CA LYS A 118 6.06 -18.90 21.76
C LYS A 118 6.57 -18.87 20.32
N PHE A 119 7.41 -17.90 19.98
CA PHE A 119 7.98 -17.76 18.65
C PHE A 119 9.04 -18.83 18.38
N LYS A 120 9.90 -19.12 19.37
CA LYS A 120 10.85 -20.25 19.33
C LYS A 120 10.15 -21.59 19.02
N LYS A 121 9.03 -21.87 19.70
CA LYS A 121 8.22 -23.07 19.42
C LYS A 121 7.68 -23.11 17.99
N LYS A 122 7.25 -21.96 17.43
CA LYS A 122 6.82 -21.89 16.02
C LYS A 122 7.97 -22.15 15.05
N LEU A 123 9.16 -21.56 15.28
CA LEU A 123 10.36 -21.79 14.46
C LEU A 123 10.69 -23.29 14.38
N LEU A 124 10.77 -23.96 15.53
CA LEU A 124 11.07 -25.39 15.60
C LEU A 124 9.95 -26.27 15.00
N LYS A 125 8.69 -25.81 15.07
CA LYS A 125 7.56 -26.52 14.46
C LYS A 125 7.65 -26.50 12.92
N VAL A 126 7.99 -25.34 12.34
CA VAL A 126 8.19 -25.21 10.88
C VAL A 126 9.38 -26.04 10.41
N GLU A 127 10.47 -26.09 11.18
CA GLU A 127 11.61 -27.00 10.93
C GLU A 127 11.17 -28.47 10.95
N ALA A 128 10.38 -28.87 11.96
CA ALA A 128 9.89 -30.24 12.07
C ALA A 128 9.04 -30.65 10.86
N TRP A 129 8.19 -29.75 10.35
CA TRP A 129 7.42 -29.99 9.12
C TRP A 129 8.30 -30.11 7.89
N ARG A 130 9.27 -29.21 7.71
CA ARG A 130 10.25 -29.31 6.62
C ARG A 130 10.99 -30.65 6.65
N ASN A 131 11.44 -31.10 7.81
CA ASN A 131 12.12 -32.40 7.97
C ASN A 131 11.19 -33.57 7.65
N SER A 132 9.94 -33.50 8.11
CA SER A 132 8.91 -34.50 7.83
C SER A 132 8.63 -34.61 6.33
N ILE A 133 8.44 -33.48 5.64
CA ILE A 133 8.20 -33.42 4.18
C ILE A 133 9.39 -33.95 3.38
N THR A 134 10.62 -33.66 3.84
CA THR A 134 11.85 -33.98 3.09
C THR A 134 12.25 -35.44 3.25
N HIS A 135 12.05 -36.02 4.43
CA HIS A 135 12.61 -37.33 4.78
C HIS A 135 11.56 -38.43 5.00
N SER A 136 10.28 -38.09 5.09
CA SER A 136 9.20 -39.02 5.41
C SER A 136 7.96 -38.80 4.53
N ALA A 137 7.23 -39.87 4.21
CA ALA A 137 5.89 -39.74 3.63
C ALA A 137 4.91 -39.41 4.76
N VAL A 138 4.61 -38.13 4.96
CA VAL A 138 3.78 -37.66 6.09
C VAL A 138 2.48 -37.03 5.61
N LEU A 139 1.39 -37.43 6.26
CA LEU A 139 0.10 -36.75 6.18
C LEU A 139 0.13 -35.54 7.12
N LEU A 140 0.23 -34.34 6.56
CA LEU A 140 0.15 -33.10 7.34
C LEU A 140 -1.29 -32.62 7.41
N ASN A 141 -1.68 -32.08 8.56
CA ASN A 141 -2.95 -31.36 8.67
C ASN A 141 -2.83 -30.02 7.92
N GLU A 142 -3.38 -29.96 6.71
CA GLU A 142 -3.27 -28.79 5.82
C GLU A 142 -3.78 -27.50 6.48
N ILE A 143 -4.88 -27.59 7.23
CA ILE A 143 -5.50 -26.46 7.94
C ILE A 143 -4.57 -25.95 9.05
N GLU A 144 -3.94 -26.85 9.78
CA GLU A 144 -3.01 -26.46 10.84
C GLU A 144 -1.74 -25.81 10.26
N VAL A 145 -1.17 -26.40 9.21
CA VAL A 145 0.03 -25.89 8.55
C VAL A 145 -0.23 -24.52 7.96
N SER A 146 -1.30 -24.36 7.18
CA SER A 146 -1.64 -23.07 6.56
C SER A 146 -1.88 -21.98 7.61
N LYS A 147 -2.60 -22.31 8.70
CA LYS A 147 -2.86 -21.36 9.80
C LYS A 147 -1.58 -20.92 10.51
N VAL A 148 -0.67 -21.87 10.80
CA VAL A 148 0.60 -21.51 11.45
C VAL A 148 1.45 -20.68 10.52
N LEU A 149 1.65 -21.10 9.27
CA LEU A 149 2.45 -20.37 8.27
C LEU A 149 1.88 -18.97 8.02
N GLY A 150 0.56 -18.82 7.88
CA GLY A 150 -0.10 -17.52 7.72
C GLY A 150 0.17 -16.58 8.90
N SER A 151 0.08 -17.09 10.14
CA SER A 151 0.40 -16.28 11.33
C SER A 151 1.89 -16.04 11.55
N PHE A 152 2.76 -16.83 10.92
CA PHE A 152 4.19 -16.83 11.18
C PHE A 152 4.87 -15.58 10.64
N LEU A 153 4.34 -15.04 9.55
CA LEU A 153 4.86 -13.83 8.90
C LEU A 153 4.96 -12.65 9.86
N VAL A 154 3.89 -12.42 10.63
CA VAL A 154 3.84 -11.32 11.61
C VAL A 154 4.91 -11.50 12.68
N ASP A 155 5.14 -12.73 13.15
CA ASP A 155 6.19 -13.00 14.13
C ASP A 155 7.59 -12.79 13.53
N LEU A 156 7.80 -13.21 12.27
CA LEU A 156 9.06 -13.01 11.55
C LEU A 156 9.35 -11.52 11.37
N ASP A 157 8.34 -10.70 11.07
CA ASP A 157 8.51 -9.25 10.88
C ASP A 157 8.86 -8.53 12.16
N ASN A 158 8.13 -8.85 13.23
CA ASN A 158 8.40 -8.27 14.54
C ASN A 158 9.80 -8.64 15.04
N PHE A 159 10.31 -9.80 14.63
CA PHE A 159 11.64 -10.26 15.01
C PHE A 159 12.74 -9.72 14.09
N PHE A 160 12.68 -10.00 12.79
CA PHE A 160 13.73 -9.65 11.84
C PHE A 160 13.72 -8.19 11.40
N GLY A 161 12.58 -7.50 11.44
CA GLY A 161 12.48 -6.09 11.10
C GLY A 161 13.49 -5.25 11.90
N PRO A 162 13.37 -5.18 13.23
CA PRO A 162 14.31 -4.41 14.07
C PRO A 162 15.76 -4.91 14.00
N ILE A 163 15.98 -6.21 13.80
CA ILE A 163 17.33 -6.81 13.80
C ILE A 163 18.09 -6.53 12.50
N ILE A 164 17.41 -6.63 11.36
CA ILE A 164 18.03 -6.52 10.04
C ILE A 164 17.90 -5.10 9.46
N GLY A 165 16.79 -4.42 9.74
CA GLY A 165 16.52 -3.06 9.27
C GLY A 165 16.12 -2.98 7.79
N GLU A 166 16.59 -1.92 7.12
CA GLU A 166 16.29 -1.59 5.71
C GLU A 166 16.41 -2.75 4.71
N PRO A 167 17.47 -3.59 4.76
CA PRO A 167 17.56 -4.74 3.85
C PRO A 167 16.36 -5.69 3.95
N TYR A 168 15.77 -5.87 5.14
CA TYR A 168 14.60 -6.70 5.34
C TYR A 168 13.33 -6.07 4.78
N LEU A 169 13.18 -4.74 4.86
CA LEU A 169 12.06 -4.00 4.26
C LEU A 169 12.04 -4.19 2.74
N GLN A 170 13.18 -3.94 2.09
CA GLN A 170 13.27 -3.89 0.63
C GLN A 170 13.01 -5.24 -0.05
N GLY A 171 13.53 -6.34 0.49
CA GLY A 171 13.40 -7.64 -0.19
C GLY A 171 12.08 -8.39 0.05
N GLN A 172 11.18 -7.89 0.90
CA GLN A 172 9.91 -8.59 1.18
C GLN A 172 8.92 -8.53 0.01
N GLY A 173 8.89 -7.42 -0.75
CA GLY A 173 8.07 -7.24 -1.96
C GLY A 173 6.59 -7.69 -1.88
N ARG A 174 6.03 -7.81 -0.66
CA ARG A 174 4.75 -8.48 -0.32
C ARG A 174 4.21 -8.05 1.04
N THR A 175 4.14 -6.75 1.29
CA THR A 175 3.63 -6.27 2.57
C THR A 175 2.23 -5.71 2.34
N GLU A 176 1.19 -6.33 2.91
CA GLU A 176 -0.08 -5.59 3.05
C GLU A 176 0.21 -4.24 3.74
N LEU A 177 -0.56 -3.19 3.45
CA LEU A 177 -0.26 -1.84 3.90
C LEU A 177 -0.06 -1.76 5.43
N ASP A 178 -0.90 -2.45 6.21
CA ASP A 178 -0.77 -2.55 7.67
C ASP A 178 0.57 -3.15 8.10
N ARG A 179 0.94 -4.27 7.46
CA ARG A 179 2.22 -4.94 7.67
C ARG A 179 3.39 -4.03 7.27
N ALA A 180 3.31 -3.39 6.10
CA ALA A 180 4.32 -2.46 5.60
C ALA A 180 4.53 -1.32 6.59
N TYR A 181 3.44 -0.75 7.08
CA TYR A 181 3.44 0.35 8.03
C TYR A 181 4.04 -0.05 9.37
N ARG A 182 3.60 -1.17 9.97
CA ARG A 182 4.13 -1.67 11.25
C ARG A 182 5.60 -2.03 11.16
N LEU A 183 6.01 -2.69 10.07
CA LEU A 183 7.41 -3.05 9.87
C LEU A 183 8.28 -1.81 9.69
N THR A 184 7.81 -0.82 8.93
CA THR A 184 8.49 0.48 8.80
C THR A 184 8.65 1.15 10.16
N LYS A 185 7.59 1.17 10.98
CA LYS A 185 7.67 1.72 12.35
C LYS A 185 8.63 0.95 13.25
N ALA A 186 8.69 -0.37 13.12
CA ALA A 186 9.60 -1.20 13.88
C ALA A 186 11.08 -0.96 13.52
N VAL A 187 11.34 -0.61 12.26
CA VAL A 187 12.70 -0.34 11.74
C VAL A 187 13.13 1.11 11.98
N HIS A 188 12.25 2.08 11.70
CA HIS A 188 12.58 3.51 11.69
C HIS A 188 12.06 4.29 12.89
N GLY A 189 11.19 3.69 13.71
CA GLY A 189 10.43 4.41 14.73
C GLY A 189 9.19 5.11 14.15
N GLU A 190 8.65 6.07 14.90
CA GLU A 190 7.50 6.86 14.45
C GLU A 190 7.85 7.69 13.19
N LEU A 191 6.91 7.82 12.27
CA LEU A 191 7.12 8.65 11.07
C LEU A 191 7.21 10.13 11.47
N GLU A 192 8.17 10.84 10.86
CA GLU A 192 8.34 12.28 11.09
C GLU A 192 7.08 13.08 10.66
N ASN A 193 6.49 12.72 9.52
CA ASN A 193 5.24 13.32 9.05
C ASN A 193 4.03 12.65 9.72
N LYS A 194 3.54 13.29 10.79
CA LYS A 194 2.37 12.82 11.56
C LYS A 194 1.08 12.80 10.74
N ILE A 195 0.90 13.74 9.80
CA ILE A 195 -0.29 13.78 8.93
C ILE A 195 -0.30 12.55 8.03
N LYS A 196 0.85 12.23 7.42
CA LYS A 196 1.00 11.00 6.64
C LYS A 196 0.74 9.75 7.48
N ALA A 197 1.32 9.66 8.68
CA ALA A 197 1.12 8.52 9.58
C ALA A 197 -0.37 8.28 9.84
N GLN A 198 -1.10 9.33 10.22
CA GLN A 198 -2.54 9.28 10.44
C GLN A 198 -3.31 8.90 9.17
N ALA A 199 -2.96 9.46 8.01
CA ALA A 199 -3.59 9.13 6.74
C ALA A 199 -3.40 7.64 6.37
N VAL A 200 -2.22 7.09 6.59
CA VAL A 200 -1.93 5.66 6.35
C VAL A 200 -2.67 4.77 7.35
N GLU A 201 -2.70 5.11 8.64
CA GLU A 201 -3.46 4.36 9.67
C GLU A 201 -4.97 4.33 9.39
N ARG A 202 -5.53 5.48 8.98
CA ARG A 202 -6.94 5.60 8.59
C ARG A 202 -7.21 4.84 7.30
N LEU A 203 -6.31 4.92 6.32
CA LEU A 203 -6.40 4.11 5.10
C LEU A 203 -6.39 2.61 5.41
N ILE A 204 -5.49 2.13 6.27
CA ILE A 204 -5.47 0.74 6.75
C ILE A 204 -6.83 0.35 7.35
N SER A 205 -7.37 1.19 8.22
CA SER A 205 -8.67 0.94 8.87
C SER A 205 -9.81 0.87 7.85
N ALA A 206 -9.82 1.78 6.87
CA ALA A 206 -10.80 1.80 5.80
C ALA A 206 -10.71 0.55 4.90
N LEU A 207 -9.49 0.14 4.52
CA LEU A 207 -9.26 -1.07 3.74
C LEU A 207 -9.79 -2.31 4.47
N GLN A 208 -9.55 -2.40 5.77
CA GLN A 208 -10.04 -3.51 6.60
C GLN A 208 -11.57 -3.51 6.71
N ALA A 209 -12.19 -2.35 6.96
CA ALA A 209 -13.66 -2.23 7.07
C ALA A 209 -14.38 -2.66 5.78
N HIS A 210 -13.76 -2.41 4.62
CA HIS A 210 -14.32 -2.73 3.30
C HIS A 210 -13.76 -4.02 2.68
N ASN A 211 -12.99 -4.82 3.43
CA ASN A 211 -12.37 -6.06 2.96
C ASN A 211 -11.50 -5.89 1.69
N LEU A 212 -10.87 -4.73 1.52
CA LEU A 212 -9.96 -4.44 0.42
C LEU A 212 -8.58 -5.03 0.75
N ARG A 213 -8.21 -6.10 0.05
CA ARG A 213 -6.99 -6.90 0.30
C ARG A 213 -5.93 -6.64 -0.78
N GLY A 214 -4.69 -7.03 -0.48
CA GLY A 214 -3.58 -6.96 -1.45
C GLY A 214 -3.04 -5.55 -1.71
N VAL A 215 -3.47 -4.57 -0.93
CA VAL A 215 -2.94 -3.20 -0.99
C VAL A 215 -1.64 -3.14 -0.21
N THR A 216 -0.59 -2.56 -0.80
CA THR A 216 0.77 -2.47 -0.26
C THR A 216 1.30 -1.03 -0.31
N SER A 217 2.53 -0.82 0.14
CA SER A 217 3.28 0.44 0.01
C SER A 217 4.73 0.12 -0.40
N PRO A 218 5.24 0.65 -1.52
CA PRO A 218 4.51 1.47 -2.48
C PRO A 218 3.49 0.60 -3.23
N GLY A 219 2.30 1.13 -3.51
CA GLY A 219 1.20 0.35 -4.06
C GLY A 219 0.15 1.20 -4.75
N VAL A 220 -0.74 0.55 -5.50
CA VAL A 220 -1.88 1.23 -6.13
C VAL A 220 -3.11 0.33 -6.09
N PHE A 221 -4.29 0.93 -5.91
CA PHE A 221 -5.57 0.24 -6.01
C PHE A 221 -6.65 1.11 -6.66
N LEU A 222 -7.66 0.45 -7.21
CA LEU A 222 -8.82 1.05 -7.88
C LEU A 222 -10.09 0.67 -7.12
N ILE A 223 -11.00 1.61 -6.93
CA ILE A 223 -12.33 1.35 -6.37
C ILE A 223 -13.39 1.94 -7.31
N ASP A 224 -14.23 1.08 -7.86
CA ASP A 224 -15.33 1.47 -8.76
C ASP A 224 -16.70 1.53 -8.05
N ASN A 225 -16.76 1.10 -6.78
CA ASN A 225 -17.97 1.24 -5.96
C ASN A 225 -17.98 2.61 -5.27
N GLN A 226 -18.93 3.46 -5.64
CA GLN A 226 -19.05 4.84 -5.15
C GLN A 226 -19.17 4.95 -3.63
N ASN A 227 -19.95 4.07 -3.00
CA ASN A 227 -20.16 4.11 -1.54
C ASN A 227 -18.88 3.71 -0.80
N VAL A 228 -18.19 2.68 -1.29
CA VAL A 228 -16.90 2.25 -0.74
C VAL A 228 -15.85 3.34 -0.96
N ALA A 229 -15.77 3.92 -2.16
CA ALA A 229 -14.85 5.00 -2.48
C ALA A 229 -15.07 6.20 -1.55
N PHE A 230 -16.31 6.69 -1.44
CA PHE A 230 -16.64 7.80 -0.54
C PHE A 230 -16.30 7.50 0.92
N SER A 231 -16.64 6.31 1.42
CA SER A 231 -16.31 5.92 2.79
C SER A 231 -14.80 5.87 3.03
N VAL A 232 -14.02 5.33 2.08
CA VAL A 232 -12.55 5.33 2.16
C VAL A 232 -12.01 6.75 2.20
N LEU A 233 -12.51 7.66 1.36
CA LEU A 233 -12.09 9.05 1.37
C LEU A 233 -12.44 9.75 2.69
N GLN A 234 -13.66 9.54 3.23
CA GLN A 234 -14.05 10.12 4.52
C GLN A 234 -13.15 9.64 5.67
N GLU A 235 -12.82 8.35 5.70
CA GLU A 235 -11.94 7.79 6.72
C GLU A 235 -10.54 8.40 6.65
N ILE A 236 -9.95 8.51 5.44
CA ILE A 236 -8.63 9.14 5.25
C ILE A 236 -8.65 10.60 5.75
N GLN A 237 -9.68 11.37 5.37
CA GLN A 237 -9.86 12.75 5.80
C GLN A 237 -9.95 12.86 7.34
N GLY A 238 -10.80 12.02 7.96
CA GLY A 238 -11.14 12.11 9.38
C GLY A 238 -11.67 13.50 9.79
N SER A 239 -11.62 13.79 11.10
CA SER A 239 -12.10 15.06 11.66
C SER A 239 -11.11 16.22 11.56
N ASP A 240 -9.82 15.91 11.51
CA ASP A 240 -8.76 16.88 11.79
C ASP A 240 -7.93 17.27 10.55
N ASN A 241 -8.14 16.59 9.41
CA ASN A 241 -7.40 16.86 8.17
C ASN A 241 -8.36 17.31 7.07
N GLY A 242 -7.89 18.24 6.23
CA GLY A 242 -8.50 18.57 4.95
C GLY A 242 -7.70 17.99 3.78
N TYR A 243 -8.30 18.02 2.60
CA TYR A 243 -7.61 17.72 1.36
C TYR A 243 -7.02 18.98 0.73
N GLY A 244 -5.84 18.87 0.12
CA GLY A 244 -5.50 19.70 -1.02
C GLY A 244 -6.09 19.06 -2.28
N CYS A 245 -6.51 19.89 -3.25
CA CYS A 245 -7.03 19.38 -4.51
C CYS A 245 -6.65 20.22 -5.73
N ASP A 246 -6.56 19.53 -6.87
CA ASP A 246 -6.46 20.12 -8.20
C ASP A 246 -7.64 19.58 -9.03
N PHE A 247 -8.44 20.48 -9.62
CA PHE A 247 -9.54 20.14 -10.51
C PHE A 247 -9.14 20.27 -11.98
N VAL A 248 -9.77 19.47 -12.84
CA VAL A 248 -9.52 19.48 -14.30
C VAL A 248 -9.87 20.81 -14.97
N ASN A 249 -10.68 21.66 -14.34
CA ASN A 249 -10.96 23.01 -14.82
C ASN A 249 -9.88 24.05 -14.46
N GLY A 250 -8.77 23.60 -13.85
CA GLY A 250 -7.66 24.45 -13.42
C GLY A 250 -7.88 25.13 -12.06
N HIS A 251 -8.99 24.87 -11.38
CA HIS A 251 -9.18 25.32 -10.01
C HIS A 251 -8.36 24.43 -9.07
N CYS A 252 -7.69 25.03 -8.09
CA CYS A 252 -6.98 24.30 -7.04
C CYS A 252 -7.42 24.82 -5.67
N SER A 253 -7.29 23.98 -4.64
CA SER A 253 -7.55 24.36 -3.26
C SER A 253 -6.57 23.71 -2.31
N GLY A 254 -6.15 24.45 -1.28
CA GLY A 254 -5.40 23.89 -0.15
C GLY A 254 -6.29 23.39 1.00
N LYS A 255 -7.61 23.60 0.91
CA LYS A 255 -8.57 23.39 1.99
C LYS A 255 -9.90 22.85 1.45
N ALA A 256 -9.84 21.67 0.86
CA ALA A 256 -10.99 20.91 0.39
C ALA A 256 -11.52 19.96 1.47
N SER A 257 -12.84 19.80 1.52
CA SER A 257 -13.52 18.86 2.41
C SER A 257 -14.66 18.16 1.69
N LEU A 258 -14.80 16.85 1.93
CA LEU A 258 -15.91 16.06 1.43
C LEU A 258 -17.16 16.37 2.26
N LYS A 259 -18.26 16.72 1.60
CA LYS A 259 -19.52 17.08 2.26
C LYS A 259 -20.54 15.95 2.25
N SER A 260 -20.78 15.35 1.08
CA SER A 260 -21.80 14.31 0.94
C SER A 260 -21.61 13.48 -0.32
N LEU A 261 -22.16 12.27 -0.28
CA LEU A 261 -22.48 11.46 -1.46
C LEU A 261 -23.99 11.24 -1.44
N ASP A 262 -24.70 11.68 -2.48
CA ASP A 262 -26.14 11.46 -2.57
C ASP A 262 -26.51 10.07 -3.12
N HIS A 263 -27.79 9.73 -3.11
CA HIS A 263 -28.31 8.44 -3.57
C HIS A 263 -28.08 8.17 -5.06
N ASN A 264 -27.75 9.20 -5.85
CA ASN A 264 -27.42 9.07 -7.28
C ASN A 264 -25.91 8.97 -7.52
N GLY A 265 -25.11 8.93 -6.45
CA GLY A 265 -23.66 8.88 -6.54
C GLY A 265 -23.00 10.22 -6.79
N VAL A 266 -23.70 11.35 -6.56
CA VAL A 266 -23.11 12.68 -6.72
C VAL A 266 -22.35 13.04 -5.47
N LEU A 267 -21.03 13.10 -5.61
CA LEU A 267 -20.09 13.57 -4.60
C LEU A 267 -20.10 15.10 -4.58
N THR A 268 -20.17 15.67 -3.38
CA THR A 268 -20.00 17.12 -3.15
C THR A 268 -18.72 17.37 -2.36
N ILE A 269 -17.84 18.19 -2.93
CA ILE A 269 -16.61 18.69 -2.33
C ILE A 269 -16.78 20.19 -2.11
N PHE A 270 -16.35 20.70 -0.98
CA PHE A 270 -16.34 22.14 -0.70
C PHE A 270 -14.92 22.59 -0.43
N THR A 271 -14.55 23.72 -0.98
CA THR A 271 -13.21 24.31 -0.84
C THR A 271 -13.31 25.66 -0.14
N GLU A 272 -12.64 25.78 1.01
CA GLU A 272 -12.78 26.95 1.90
C GLU A 272 -12.12 28.22 1.37
N ASP A 273 -11.09 28.07 0.53
CA ASP A 273 -10.29 29.19 0.02
C ASP A 273 -10.93 29.95 -1.14
N ASN A 274 -11.75 29.28 -1.94
CA ASN A 274 -12.56 29.91 -2.99
C ASN A 274 -14.07 29.93 -2.67
N ASP A 275 -14.47 29.42 -1.51
CA ASP A 275 -15.86 29.33 -1.01
C ASP A 275 -16.86 28.65 -1.96
N ASN A 276 -16.39 27.69 -2.78
CA ASN A 276 -17.20 27.05 -3.81
C ASN A 276 -17.51 25.58 -3.50
N TYR A 277 -18.64 25.12 -4.03
CA TYR A 277 -19.02 23.72 -4.06
C TYR A 277 -18.71 23.09 -5.43
N TYR A 278 -18.12 21.91 -5.42
CA TYR A 278 -17.83 21.11 -6.60
C TYR A 278 -18.61 19.81 -6.51
N ARG A 279 -19.36 19.50 -7.56
CA ARG A 279 -20.14 18.29 -7.67
C ARG A 279 -19.65 17.47 -8.85
N LEU A 280 -19.65 16.15 -8.68
CA LEU A 280 -19.44 15.19 -9.76
C LEU A 280 -20.19 13.90 -9.47
N LYS A 281 -20.65 13.18 -10.49
CA LYS A 281 -21.10 11.80 -10.31
C LYS A 281 -19.87 10.92 -10.20
N LEU A 282 -19.57 10.45 -8.99
CA LEU A 282 -18.38 9.64 -8.75
C LEU A 282 -18.45 8.36 -9.58
N GLY A 283 -17.48 8.11 -10.43
CA GLY A 283 -17.34 6.87 -11.18
C GLY A 283 -16.47 5.89 -10.40
N SER A 284 -15.22 6.28 -10.20
CA SER A 284 -14.21 5.48 -9.51
C SER A 284 -13.13 6.35 -8.90
N ILE A 285 -12.28 5.74 -8.06
CA ILE A 285 -11.07 6.37 -7.55
C ILE A 285 -9.84 5.49 -7.77
N VAL A 286 -8.73 6.10 -8.17
CA VAL A 286 -7.40 5.47 -8.19
C VAL A 286 -6.59 6.04 -7.04
N VAL A 287 -6.06 5.18 -6.19
CA VAL A 287 -5.24 5.59 -5.04
C VAL A 287 -3.86 4.98 -5.17
N TYR A 288 -2.86 5.84 -5.31
CA TYR A 288 -1.46 5.46 -5.23
C TYR A 288 -0.91 5.76 -3.84
N ILE A 289 -0.28 4.77 -3.22
CA ILE A 289 0.34 4.85 -1.91
C ILE A 289 1.86 4.89 -2.13
N PRO A 290 2.53 6.02 -1.87
CA PRO A 290 3.99 6.09 -1.86
C PRO A 290 4.60 5.25 -0.74
N GLU A 291 5.91 4.99 -0.80
CA GLU A 291 6.65 4.30 0.28
C GLU A 291 6.39 4.90 1.66
N VAL A 292 6.10 4.08 2.67
CA VAL A 292 5.73 4.54 4.03
C VAL A 292 6.76 5.50 4.63
N ASN A 293 8.05 5.24 4.45
CA ASN A 293 9.15 6.03 5.02
C ASN A 293 9.39 7.39 4.32
N ASN A 294 8.74 7.67 3.17
CA ASN A 294 8.86 8.98 2.52
C ASN A 294 7.90 10.03 3.13
N SER A 295 7.97 11.29 2.70
CA SER A 295 7.10 12.37 3.20
C SER A 295 5.77 12.51 2.45
N GLN A 296 5.58 11.80 1.33
CA GLN A 296 4.40 11.91 0.48
C GLN A 296 3.23 11.08 1.03
N SER A 297 2.07 11.72 1.13
CA SER A 297 0.79 11.11 1.49
C SER A 297 0.21 10.33 0.29
N PRO A 298 -0.80 9.47 0.52
CA PRO A 298 -1.53 8.84 -0.57
C PRO A 298 -2.03 9.86 -1.60
N LEU A 299 -1.84 9.53 -2.88
CA LEU A 299 -2.27 10.30 -4.04
C LEU A 299 -3.59 9.72 -4.54
N ILE A 300 -4.63 10.54 -4.63
CA ILE A 300 -5.99 10.07 -4.91
C ILE A 300 -6.49 10.77 -6.17
N PHE A 301 -6.96 10.02 -7.15
CA PHE A 301 -7.52 10.53 -8.40
C PHE A 301 -9.00 10.15 -8.46
N LEU A 302 -9.86 11.15 -8.59
CA LEU A 302 -11.31 10.99 -8.74
C LEU A 302 -11.68 11.02 -10.22
N TYR A 303 -12.42 10.00 -10.63
CA TYR A 303 -13.01 9.89 -11.96
C TYR A 303 -14.52 10.09 -11.87
N ALA A 304 -15.07 10.88 -12.78
CA ALA A 304 -16.51 11.09 -12.89
C ALA A 304 -17.12 10.22 -13.99
N ALA A 305 -18.42 9.95 -13.84
CA ALA A 305 -19.27 9.42 -14.90
C ALA A 305 -20.10 10.55 -15.52
N GLU A 306 -20.42 10.41 -16.82
CA GLU A 306 -21.21 11.42 -17.52
C GLU A 306 -22.61 11.57 -16.91
N VAL A 307 -23.08 12.81 -16.84
CA VAL A 307 -24.41 13.18 -16.36
C VAL A 307 -25.04 14.28 -17.21
N ALA A 308 -26.37 14.22 -17.29
CA ALA A 308 -27.14 15.30 -17.91
C ALA A 308 -27.13 16.56 -17.01
N PRO A 309 -27.16 17.76 -17.60
CA PRO A 309 -27.31 19.00 -16.84
C PRO A 309 -28.66 19.07 -16.13
N ILE A 310 -28.71 19.83 -15.05
CA ILE A 310 -29.91 20.03 -14.21
C ILE A 310 -30.60 21.34 -14.57
N GLY A 311 -31.93 21.39 -14.52
CA GLY A 311 -32.70 22.63 -14.64
C GLY A 311 -33.06 23.02 -16.07
N ILE A 312 -33.67 24.19 -16.22
CA ILE A 312 -34.16 24.73 -17.49
C ILE A 312 -33.22 25.84 -17.94
N SER A 313 -32.71 25.75 -19.18
CA SER A 313 -31.75 26.70 -19.74
C SER A 313 -30.48 26.91 -18.87
N PRO A 314 -29.73 25.84 -18.59
CA PRO A 314 -28.56 25.91 -17.72
C PRO A 314 -27.39 26.67 -18.36
N PHE A 315 -26.57 27.32 -17.52
CA PHE A 315 -25.28 27.85 -17.96
C PHE A 315 -24.23 26.74 -17.96
N ILE A 316 -23.70 26.40 -19.13
CA ILE A 316 -22.70 25.35 -19.30
C ILE A 316 -21.46 25.93 -19.97
N ARG A 317 -20.31 25.72 -19.33
CA ARG A 317 -18.99 26.02 -19.90
C ARG A 317 -18.38 24.73 -20.45
N ASN A 318 -18.00 24.78 -21.72
CA ASN A 318 -17.26 23.69 -22.37
C ASN A 318 -15.76 24.03 -22.30
N GLY A 319 -15.00 23.18 -21.62
CA GLY A 319 -13.54 23.11 -21.74
C GLY A 319 -13.14 22.06 -22.78
N ASP A 320 -11.85 21.96 -23.07
CA ASP A 320 -11.33 21.03 -24.09
C ASP A 320 -11.63 19.55 -23.75
N LYS A 321 -11.65 19.21 -22.46
CA LYS A 321 -11.79 17.83 -21.96
C LYS A 321 -12.89 17.64 -20.92
N HIS A 322 -13.63 18.70 -20.58
CA HIS A 322 -14.67 18.65 -19.56
C HIS A 322 -15.79 19.62 -19.87
N LYS A 323 -17.00 19.29 -19.41
CA LYS A 323 -18.16 20.18 -19.38
C LYS A 323 -18.53 20.45 -17.94
N VAL A 324 -18.69 21.72 -17.61
CA VAL A 324 -19.09 22.15 -16.26
C VAL A 324 -20.35 22.98 -16.37
N GLN A 325 -21.35 22.59 -15.58
CA GLN A 325 -22.51 23.42 -15.34
C GLN A 325 -22.27 24.31 -14.13
N HIS A 326 -22.60 25.59 -14.25
CA HIS A 326 -22.54 26.51 -13.13
C HIS A 326 -23.93 26.76 -12.57
N GLY A 327 -24.02 26.87 -11.25
CA GLY A 327 -25.21 27.26 -10.52
C GLY A 327 -24.83 28.02 -9.26
N ILE A 328 -25.83 28.38 -8.48
CA ILE A 328 -25.65 29.03 -7.18
C ILE A 328 -26.43 28.32 -6.09
N ILE A 329 -25.94 28.40 -4.86
CA ILE A 329 -26.65 27.99 -3.65
C ILE A 329 -26.85 29.20 -2.75
N PHE A 330 -28.10 29.50 -2.38
CA PHE A 330 -28.43 30.63 -1.51
C PHE A 330 -28.18 30.28 -0.04
N ASP A 331 -27.44 31.13 0.68
CA ASP A 331 -26.96 30.84 2.03
C ASP A 331 -28.11 30.64 3.04
N ASP A 332 -29.15 31.48 2.98
CA ASP A 332 -30.24 31.46 3.95
C ASP A 332 -31.16 30.24 3.82
N SER A 333 -31.30 29.70 2.61
CA SER A 333 -32.28 28.64 2.30
C SER A 333 -31.65 27.31 1.91
N GLY A 334 -30.38 27.30 1.51
CA GLY A 334 -29.73 26.16 0.86
C GLY A 334 -30.32 25.81 -0.51
N LEU A 335 -31.23 26.64 -1.05
CA LEU A 335 -31.85 26.42 -2.35
C LEU A 335 -30.80 26.56 -3.44
N GLN A 336 -30.79 25.60 -4.37
CA GLN A 336 -29.92 25.62 -5.54
C GLN A 336 -30.68 26.13 -6.75
N ASP A 337 -30.10 27.08 -7.47
CA ASP A 337 -30.56 27.55 -8.77
C ASP A 337 -29.51 27.25 -9.84
N TRP A 338 -29.97 26.68 -10.94
CA TRP A 338 -29.17 26.18 -12.04
C TRP A 338 -29.47 26.92 -13.36
N SER A 339 -30.29 27.96 -13.32
CA SER A 339 -30.66 28.73 -14.50
C SER A 339 -29.53 29.66 -14.95
N SER A 340 -29.40 29.82 -16.27
CA SER A 340 -28.39 30.72 -16.84
C SER A 340 -28.62 32.18 -16.48
N GLU A 341 -29.87 32.60 -16.27
CA GLU A 341 -30.22 33.97 -15.90
C GLU A 341 -29.67 34.30 -14.51
N THR A 342 -29.97 33.46 -13.52
CA THR A 342 -29.50 33.64 -12.14
C THR A 342 -27.97 33.62 -12.07
N TYR A 343 -27.31 32.70 -12.78
CA TYR A 343 -25.84 32.66 -12.81
C TYR A 343 -25.22 33.92 -13.44
N GLN A 344 -25.79 34.43 -14.53
CA GLN A 344 -25.30 35.66 -15.14
C GLN A 344 -25.53 36.88 -14.24
N GLN A 345 -26.67 36.93 -13.53
CA GLN A 345 -26.93 37.98 -12.56
C GLN A 345 -25.93 37.95 -11.39
N SER A 346 -25.54 36.76 -10.93
CA SER A 346 -24.49 36.58 -9.92
C SER A 346 -23.17 37.24 -10.33
N TYR A 347 -22.76 37.08 -11.60
CA TYR A 347 -21.55 37.73 -12.12
C TYR A 347 -21.67 39.26 -12.16
N VAL A 348 -22.87 39.79 -12.45
CA VAL A 348 -23.13 41.24 -12.39
C VAL A 348 -23.08 41.76 -10.96
N ASP A 349 -23.58 40.97 -10.01
CA ASP A 349 -23.66 41.35 -8.60
C ASP A 349 -22.30 41.30 -7.87
N TYR A 350 -21.34 40.50 -8.35
CA TYR A 350 -20.04 40.26 -7.69
C TYR A 350 -19.28 41.55 -7.34
N ASP A 351 -19.27 42.53 -8.25
CA ASP A 351 -18.62 43.83 -8.06
C ASP A 351 -19.63 44.98 -7.89
N SER A 352 -20.91 44.67 -7.64
CA SER A 352 -21.99 45.67 -7.54
C SER A 352 -22.15 46.21 -6.12
N ASP A 353 -22.28 47.54 -5.97
CA ASP A 353 -22.66 48.19 -4.70
C ASP A 353 -24.13 47.94 -4.30
N SER A 354 -24.92 47.31 -5.18
CA SER A 354 -26.34 47.02 -4.97
C SER A 354 -26.70 45.66 -5.57
N PRO A 355 -26.24 44.56 -4.96
CA PRO A 355 -26.54 43.21 -5.43
C PRO A 355 -28.05 42.95 -5.36
N VAL A 356 -28.58 42.27 -6.38
CA VAL A 356 -30.01 41.97 -6.51
C VAL A 356 -30.31 40.57 -5.97
N LEU A 357 -29.35 39.65 -6.10
CA LEU A 357 -29.45 38.31 -5.54
C LEU A 357 -29.12 38.32 -4.03
N PRO A 358 -29.81 37.47 -3.23
CA PRO A 358 -29.39 37.18 -1.86
C PRO A 358 -27.95 36.64 -1.79
N ALA A 359 -27.37 36.63 -0.59
CA ALA A 359 -26.08 36.01 -0.34
C ALA A 359 -26.08 34.54 -0.83
N HIS A 360 -25.06 34.19 -1.62
CA HIS A 360 -24.98 32.93 -2.32
C HIS A 360 -23.53 32.52 -2.57
N LYS A 361 -23.35 31.23 -2.87
CA LYS A 361 -22.07 30.63 -3.26
C LYS A 361 -22.19 29.94 -4.60
N GLU A 362 -21.08 29.86 -5.33
CA GLU A 362 -21.06 29.15 -6.60
C GLU A 362 -21.05 27.63 -6.38
N ILE A 363 -21.76 26.93 -7.25
CA ILE A 363 -21.69 25.47 -7.35
C ILE A 363 -21.36 25.06 -8.78
N LEU A 364 -20.29 24.28 -8.94
CA LEU A 364 -19.80 23.77 -10.21
C LEU A 364 -20.12 22.28 -10.29
N PHE A 365 -20.86 21.86 -11.30
CA PHE A 365 -21.19 20.46 -11.53
C PHE A 365 -20.48 19.94 -12.78
N PHE A 366 -19.52 19.04 -12.60
CA PHE A 366 -18.84 18.35 -13.69
C PHE A 366 -19.80 17.34 -14.34
N LEU A 367 -20.02 17.54 -15.65
CA LEU A 367 -20.96 16.75 -16.45
C LEU A 367 -20.29 15.65 -17.26
N SER A 368 -19.01 15.83 -17.61
CA SER A 368 -18.24 14.89 -18.42
C SER A 368 -17.74 13.69 -17.62
N ASP A 369 -17.55 12.56 -18.30
CA ASP A 369 -16.79 11.44 -17.78
C ASP A 369 -15.28 11.72 -17.80
N GLY A 370 -14.53 10.95 -17.01
CA GLY A 370 -13.07 11.00 -16.96
C GLY A 370 -12.49 11.63 -15.69
N PRO A 371 -11.18 11.96 -15.66
CA PRO A 371 -10.53 12.51 -14.48
C PRO A 371 -11.07 13.90 -14.18
N VAL A 372 -11.50 14.13 -12.94
CA VAL A 372 -12.08 15.42 -12.51
C VAL A 372 -11.27 16.10 -11.43
N CYS A 373 -10.71 15.34 -10.49
CA CYS A 373 -10.07 15.91 -9.33
C CYS A 373 -8.94 15.02 -8.81
N PHE A 374 -7.80 15.62 -8.53
CA PHE A 374 -6.73 15.03 -7.76
C PHE A 374 -6.84 15.51 -6.32
N LEU A 375 -6.74 14.61 -5.35
CA LEU A 375 -6.74 14.88 -3.92
C LEU A 375 -5.43 14.41 -3.27
N ASN A 376 -4.92 15.19 -2.33
CA ASN A 376 -3.89 14.79 -1.39
C ASN A 376 -4.27 15.22 0.03
N VAL A 377 -3.84 14.48 1.05
CA VAL A 377 -3.98 14.99 2.43
C VAL A 377 -2.97 16.13 2.60
N SER A 378 -3.44 17.28 3.12
CA SER A 378 -2.80 18.61 3.07
C SER A 378 -1.27 18.68 3.29
N GLN A 379 -0.66 19.74 2.71
CA GLN A 379 0.79 20.12 2.73
C GLN A 379 1.71 19.53 1.66
N LEU A 380 1.21 19.05 0.51
CA LEU A 380 2.05 18.53 -0.59
C LEU A 380 1.90 19.32 -1.89
N ASP A 381 3.02 19.39 -2.63
CA ASP A 381 3.32 20.25 -3.78
C ASP A 381 2.20 20.29 -4.86
N TYR A 382 1.67 21.50 -5.11
CA TYR A 382 0.54 21.76 -6.01
C TYR A 382 0.97 21.81 -7.48
N GLY A 383 0.09 21.40 -8.41
CA GLY A 383 0.33 21.48 -9.87
C GLY A 383 1.13 20.30 -10.47
N SER A 384 1.57 19.35 -9.65
CA SER A 384 2.32 18.17 -10.09
C SER A 384 1.46 17.16 -10.86
N ALA A 385 0.17 17.08 -10.52
CA ALA A 385 -0.75 16.05 -11.01
C ALA A 385 -1.55 16.46 -12.24
N GLN A 386 -1.56 17.75 -12.61
CA GLN A 386 -2.29 18.26 -13.78
C GLN A 386 -1.91 17.50 -15.06
N ARG A 387 -0.61 17.20 -15.23
CA ARG A 387 -0.11 16.41 -16.38
C ARG A 387 -0.71 15.02 -16.46
N LEU A 388 -1.06 14.40 -15.33
CA LEU A 388 -1.71 13.09 -15.30
C LEU A 388 -3.20 13.23 -15.64
N MET A 389 -3.88 14.22 -15.07
CA MET A 389 -5.30 14.48 -15.37
C MET A 389 -5.54 14.89 -16.82
N ASP A 390 -4.62 15.65 -17.42
CA ASP A 390 -4.72 16.12 -18.81
C ASP A 390 -4.23 15.09 -19.84
N ASN A 391 -3.69 13.94 -19.41
CA ASN A 391 -3.16 12.94 -20.33
C ASN A 391 -4.30 12.13 -20.96
N GLU A 392 -4.37 12.09 -22.30
CA GLU A 392 -5.38 11.33 -23.03
C GLU A 392 -5.30 9.82 -22.79
N ALA A 393 -4.14 9.30 -22.39
CA ALA A 393 -3.99 7.90 -22.00
C ALA A 393 -4.75 7.57 -20.70
N PHE A 394 -5.04 8.57 -19.86
CA PHE A 394 -5.59 8.41 -18.51
C PHE A 394 -7.02 8.92 -18.37
N THR A 395 -7.77 9.00 -19.48
CA THR A 395 -9.21 9.29 -19.49
C THR A 395 -10.01 8.24 -18.73
N GLU A 396 -9.57 6.98 -18.76
CA GLU A 396 -10.15 5.88 -17.98
C GLU A 396 -9.30 5.58 -16.73
N ALA A 397 -9.96 5.39 -15.59
CA ALA A 397 -9.32 5.08 -14.32
C ALA A 397 -8.44 3.82 -14.38
N ASN A 398 -8.89 2.80 -15.11
CA ASN A 398 -8.13 1.56 -15.26
C ASN A 398 -6.79 1.79 -15.96
N ASN A 399 -6.71 2.71 -16.92
CA ASN A 399 -5.44 2.99 -17.61
C ASN A 399 -4.41 3.60 -16.67
N LEU A 400 -4.82 4.56 -15.82
CA LEU A 400 -3.94 5.14 -14.80
C LEU A 400 -3.52 4.10 -13.75
N TYR A 401 -4.46 3.25 -13.32
CA TYR A 401 -4.19 2.14 -12.41
C TYR A 401 -3.13 1.18 -12.98
N GLN A 402 -3.31 0.73 -14.23
CA GLN A 402 -2.37 -0.16 -14.91
C GLN A 402 -1.00 0.51 -15.11
N ASP A 403 -0.97 1.82 -15.39
CA ASP A 403 0.28 2.55 -15.53
C ASP A 403 1.08 2.59 -14.22
N PHE A 404 0.42 2.89 -13.09
CA PHE A 404 1.05 2.78 -11.78
C PHE A 404 1.48 1.35 -11.45
N GLN A 405 0.72 0.33 -11.83
CA GLN A 405 1.14 -1.07 -11.63
C GLN A 405 2.43 -1.40 -12.41
N ARG A 406 2.56 -0.92 -13.66
CA ARG A 406 3.79 -1.09 -14.44
C ARG A 406 4.97 -0.35 -13.82
N TYR A 407 4.76 0.90 -13.43
CA TYR A 407 5.77 1.71 -12.74
C TYR A 407 6.31 1.01 -11.48
N LEU A 408 5.45 0.35 -10.70
CA LEU A 408 5.83 -0.40 -9.51
C LEU A 408 6.56 -1.72 -9.82
N GLN A 409 6.47 -2.26 -11.03
CA GLN A 409 7.20 -3.45 -11.46
C GLN A 409 8.58 -3.13 -12.05
N GLU A 410 8.76 -1.91 -12.56
CA GLU A 410 10.02 -1.44 -13.16
C GLU A 410 11.00 -0.87 -12.11
N LYS A 411 10.49 -0.50 -10.93
CA LYS A 411 11.28 -0.19 -9.74
C LYS A 411 11.74 -1.46 -9.03
#